data_AF-A0A939JNN7-F1
#
_entry.id   AF-A0A939JNN7-F1
#
_cell.length_a   1.000
_cell.length_b   1.000
_cell.length_c   1.000
_cell.angle_alpha   90.00
_cell.angle_beta   90.00
_cell.angle_gamma   90.00
#
_symmetry.space_group_name_H-M   'P 1'
#
loop_
_entity.id
_entity.type
_entity.pdbx_description
1 polymer ?
#
loop_
_entity_poly.entity_id
_entity_poly.type
_entity_poly.pdbx_seq_one_letter_code
_entity_poly.pdbx_strand_id
1 'polypeptide(L)'
;ALALAGDPQVDAIVVATSTGDQPMPAMAPRLASRLGRDGVAAWDVSAACSGFVYGLATAAGVLCAGIAQRVLLVAAEVYSTLIAPDDRSAGVVFGDGAGAV
;
A
#
# COMPACT_ATOMS: atom_id res chain seq x y z
N ALA A 1 9.68 6.88 3.69
CA ALA A 1 9.88 5.69 4.56
C ALA A 1 11.29 5.14 4.43
N LEU A 2 11.64 4.44 3.34
CA LEU A 2 12.97 3.80 3.19
C LEU A 2 14.16 4.73 3.47
N ALA A 3 14.25 5.89 2.80
CA ALA A 3 15.32 6.86 3.07
C ALA A 3 15.36 7.35 4.52
N LEU A 4 14.20 7.55 5.16
CA LEU A 4 14.10 7.95 6.58
C LEU A 4 14.57 6.83 7.52
N ALA A 5 14.50 5.57 7.08
CA ALA A 5 14.95 4.38 7.80
C ALA A 5 16.39 3.97 7.45
N GLY A 6 17.14 4.77 6.67
CA GLY A 6 18.51 4.43 6.24
C GLY A 6 18.58 3.46 5.04
N ASP A 7 17.55 3.44 4.21
CA ASP A 7 17.39 2.63 3.00
C ASP A 7 17.62 1.11 3.18
N PRO A 8 16.96 0.47 4.17
CA PRO A 8 17.18 -0.94 4.45
C PRO A 8 16.69 -1.83 3.29
N GLN A 9 17.26 -3.02 3.19
CA GLN A 9 16.66 -4.10 2.40
C GLN A 9 15.34 -4.54 3.05
N VAL A 10 14.30 -4.68 2.25
CA VAL A 10 12.98 -5.18 2.68
C VAL A 10 12.73 -6.53 2.03
N ASP A 11 12.10 -7.44 2.77
CA ASP A 11 11.81 -8.80 2.32
C ASP A 11 10.38 -8.92 1.77
N ALA A 12 9.51 -7.99 2.16
CA ALA A 12 8.15 -7.90 1.67
C ALA A 12 7.64 -6.46 1.53
N ILE A 13 6.69 -6.26 0.62
CA ILE A 13 5.99 -4.99 0.38
C ILE A 13 4.48 -5.25 0.41
N VAL A 14 3.78 -4.52 1.26
CA VAL A 14 2.32 -4.57 1.37
C VAL A 14 1.75 -3.25 0.94
N VAL A 15 0.78 -3.25 0.02
CA VAL A 15 0.07 -2.04 -0.39
C VAL A 15 -1.40 -2.13 0.03
N ALA A 16 -1.80 -1.34 1.01
CA ALA A 16 -3.20 -1.15 1.37
C ALA A 16 -3.84 -0.11 0.44
N THR A 17 -4.76 -0.54 -0.41
CA THR A 17 -5.39 0.31 -1.42
C THR A 17 -6.72 -0.27 -1.89
N SER A 18 -7.65 0.63 -2.25
CA SER A 18 -8.94 0.33 -2.86
C SER A 18 -9.08 0.98 -4.22
N THR A 19 -8.19 1.93 -4.56
CA THR A 19 -8.14 2.65 -5.83
C THR A 19 -6.92 2.22 -6.68
N GLY A 20 -6.65 0.92 -6.76
CA GLY A 20 -5.53 0.42 -7.55
C GLY A 20 -5.65 0.78 -9.03
N ASP A 21 -4.51 1.02 -9.69
CA ASP A 21 -4.42 1.43 -11.10
C ASP A 21 -5.19 0.50 -12.07
N GLN A 22 -5.30 -0.77 -11.71
CA GLN A 22 -5.88 -1.83 -12.53
C GLN A 22 -6.42 -2.96 -11.63
N PRO A 23 -7.44 -3.72 -12.05
CA PRO A 23 -7.98 -4.82 -11.26
C PRO A 23 -6.99 -5.97 -11.02
N MET A 24 -6.06 -6.18 -11.97
CA MET A 24 -5.05 -7.23 -11.94
C MET A 24 -3.93 -6.88 -12.94
N PRO A 25 -2.65 -7.20 -12.62
CA PRO A 25 -2.10 -7.59 -11.33
C PRO A 25 -2.14 -6.49 -10.26
N ALA A 26 -1.89 -6.91 -9.02
CA ALA A 26 -1.70 -6.04 -7.85
C ALA A 26 -0.70 -4.89 -8.09
N MET A 27 -0.85 -3.81 -7.31
CA MET A 27 0.04 -2.65 -7.32
C MET A 27 1.37 -2.92 -6.61
N ALA A 28 1.39 -3.70 -5.53
CA ALA A 28 2.60 -3.92 -4.73
C ALA A 28 3.79 -4.46 -5.54
N PRO A 29 3.65 -5.44 -6.46
CA PRO A 29 4.77 -5.87 -7.31
C PRO A 29 5.29 -4.77 -8.24
N ARG A 30 4.42 -3.92 -8.78
CA ARG A 30 4.84 -2.77 -9.60
C ARG A 30 5.61 -1.75 -8.75
N LEU A 31 5.17 -1.50 -7.52
CA LEU A 31 5.89 -0.66 -6.58
C LEU A 31 7.27 -1.24 -6.23
N ALA A 32 7.35 -2.55 -5.98
CA ALA A 32 8.60 -3.26 -5.71
C ALA A 32 9.63 -3.03 -6.83
N SER A 33 9.21 -3.20 -8.09
CA SER A 33 10.09 -2.97 -9.24
C SER A 33 10.52 -1.51 -9.37
N ARG A 34 9.60 -0.55 -9.15
CA ARG A 34 9.94 0.88 -9.16
C ARG A 34 10.92 1.28 -8.06
N LEU A 35 10.93 0.58 -6.93
CA LEU A 35 11.86 0.79 -5.82
C LEU A 35 13.17 -0.01 -5.98
N GLY A 36 13.36 -0.75 -7.07
CA GLY A 36 14.52 -1.62 -7.28
C GLY A 36 14.59 -2.79 -6.29
N ARG A 37 13.44 -3.25 -5.79
CA ARG A 37 13.28 -4.36 -4.84
C ARG A 37 12.66 -5.56 -5.55
N ASP A 38 13.20 -5.93 -6.72
CA ASP A 38 12.66 -7.05 -7.50
C ASP A 38 12.80 -8.38 -6.74
N GLY A 39 11.79 -9.24 -6.86
CA GLY A 39 11.78 -10.58 -6.27
C GLY A 39 11.34 -10.67 -4.80
N VAL A 40 11.06 -9.55 -4.13
CA VAL A 40 10.49 -9.55 -2.78
C VAL A 40 9.01 -9.96 -2.81
N ALA A 41 8.51 -10.52 -1.71
CA ALA A 41 7.09 -10.84 -1.61
C ALA A 41 6.27 -9.54 -1.66
N ALA A 42 5.27 -9.47 -2.54
CA ALA A 42 4.51 -8.24 -2.72
C ALA A 42 3.02 -8.52 -2.97
N TRP A 43 2.14 -7.92 -2.17
CA TRP A 43 0.68 -8.09 -2.29
C TRP A 43 -0.10 -6.86 -1.86
N ASP A 44 -1.34 -6.78 -2.34
CA ASP A 44 -2.27 -5.72 -1.97
C ASP A 44 -3.25 -6.18 -0.89
N VAL A 45 -3.70 -5.24 -0.06
CA VAL A 45 -4.76 -5.44 0.94
C VAL A 45 -5.89 -4.46 0.62
N SER A 46 -7.07 -4.99 0.36
CA SER A 46 -8.28 -4.19 0.10
C SER A 46 -9.20 -4.26 1.32
N ALA A 47 -9.28 -3.15 2.06
CA ALA A 47 -10.18 -3.02 3.22
C ALA A 47 -10.64 -1.56 3.45
N ALA A 48 -10.77 -0.78 2.37
CA ALA A 48 -11.23 0.63 2.40
C ALA A 48 -10.48 1.47 3.45
N CYS A 49 -11.20 2.29 4.22
CA CYS A 49 -10.64 3.15 5.27
C CYS A 49 -9.88 2.39 6.38
N SER A 50 -10.10 1.07 6.51
CA SER A 50 -9.37 0.22 7.47
C SER A 50 -8.12 -0.45 6.86
N GLY A 51 -7.83 -0.18 5.58
CA GLY A 51 -6.75 -0.77 4.80
C GLY A 51 -5.40 -0.74 5.51
N PHE A 52 -5.02 0.40 6.11
CA PHE A 52 -3.74 0.50 6.83
C PHE A 52 -3.68 -0.43 8.04
N VAL A 53 -4.76 -0.55 8.82
CA VAL A 53 -4.81 -1.43 10.01
C VAL A 53 -4.74 -2.90 9.58
N TYR A 54 -5.44 -3.28 8.52
CA TYR A 54 -5.39 -4.63 7.96
C TYR A 54 -4.01 -4.94 7.37
N GLY A 55 -3.43 -4.01 6.61
CA GLY A 55 -2.07 -4.11 6.08
C GLY A 55 -1.05 -4.30 7.21
N LEU A 56 -1.17 -3.51 8.29
CA LEU A 56 -0.32 -3.64 9.47
C LEU A 56 -0.47 -5.00 10.14
N ALA A 57 -1.70 -5.50 10.28
CA ALA A 57 -1.94 -6.84 10.83
C ALA A 57 -1.30 -7.93 9.96
N THR A 58 -1.41 -7.84 8.62
CA THR A 58 -0.77 -8.81 7.71
C THR A 58 0.76 -8.72 7.73
N ALA A 59 1.32 -7.51 7.81
CA ALA A 59 2.75 -7.27 7.92
C ALA A 59 3.30 -7.83 9.24
N ALA A 60 2.62 -7.55 10.36
CA ALA A 60 2.96 -8.12 11.66
C ALA A 60 2.87 -9.65 11.63
N GLY A 61 1.85 -10.22 10.97
CA GLY A 61 1.71 -11.67 10.81
C GLY A 61 2.93 -12.32 10.14
N VAL A 62 3.41 -11.77 9.02
CA VAL A 62 4.59 -12.34 8.32
C VAL A 62 5.90 -12.12 9.09
N LEU A 63 6.02 -11.01 9.84
CA LEU A 63 7.15 -10.76 10.73
C LEU A 63 7.18 -11.77 11.89
N CYS A 64 6.04 -11.94 12.58
CA CYS A 64 5.91 -12.88 13.70
C CYS A 64 6.07 -14.34 13.28
N ALA A 65 5.65 -14.69 12.05
CA ALA A 65 5.84 -16.02 11.47
C ALA A 65 7.29 -16.29 11.03
N GLY A 66 8.18 -15.28 11.05
CA GLY A 66 9.56 -15.40 10.57
C GLY A 66 9.70 -15.50 9.05
N ILE A 67 8.64 -15.18 8.30
CA ILE A 67 8.63 -15.22 6.82
C ILE A 67 9.38 -14.01 6.25
N ALA A 68 9.33 -12.86 6.94
CA ALA A 68 10.05 -11.65 6.61
C ALA A 68 10.72 -11.08 7.87
N GLN A 69 11.82 -10.34 7.70
CA GLN A 69 12.48 -9.59 8.78
C GLN A 69 12.16 -8.09 8.68
N ARG A 70 11.95 -7.58 7.46
CA ARG A 70 11.56 -6.20 7.21
C ARG A 70 10.46 -6.14 6.16
N VAL A 71 9.39 -5.42 6.49
CA VAL A 71 8.24 -5.22 5.59
C VAL A 71 8.06 -3.73 5.40
N LEU A 72 7.91 -3.30 4.14
CA LEU A 72 7.43 -1.96 3.82
C LEU A 72 5.91 -2.02 3.68
N LEU A 73 5.19 -1.30 4.54
CA LEU A 73 3.74 -1.13 4.41
C LEU A 73 3.45 0.24 3.81
N VAL A 74 2.71 0.27 2.71
CA VAL A 74 2.24 1.50 2.07
C VAL A 74 0.72 1.51 2.07
N ALA A 75 0.09 2.58 2.53
CA ALA A 75 -1.32 2.84 2.27
C ALA A 75 -1.42 3.98 1.27
N ALA A 76 -2.11 3.78 0.15
CA ALA A 76 -2.25 4.77 -0.90
C ALA A 76 -3.65 4.71 -1.51
N GLU A 77 -4.29 5.88 -1.61
CA GLU A 77 -5.62 6.02 -2.22
C GLU A 77 -5.64 7.27 -3.11
N VAL A 78 -6.36 7.17 -4.23
CA VAL A 78 -6.61 8.23 -5.20
C VAL A 78 -8.11 8.31 -5.48
N TYR A 79 -8.90 8.62 -4.44
CA TYR A 79 -10.36 8.63 -4.52
C TYR A 79 -10.90 9.67 -5.50
N SER A 80 -10.13 10.72 -5.82
CA SER A 80 -10.51 11.69 -6.84
C SER A 80 -10.81 11.05 -8.20
N THR A 81 -10.22 9.88 -8.50
CA THR A 81 -10.47 9.13 -9.74
C THR A 81 -11.82 8.41 -9.78
N LEU A 82 -12.43 8.18 -8.61
CA LEU A 82 -13.69 7.43 -8.48
C LEU A 82 -14.91 8.34 -8.27
N ILE A 83 -14.71 9.61 -7.90
CA ILE A 83 -15.78 10.53 -7.54
C ILE A 83 -16.22 11.34 -8.77
N ALA A 84 -17.53 11.45 -8.97
CA ALA A 84 -18.10 12.28 -10.02
C ALA A 84 -17.78 13.77 -9.77
N PRO A 85 -17.31 14.53 -10.79
CA PRO A 85 -16.89 15.93 -10.61
C PRO A 85 -17.98 16.87 -10.07
N ASP A 86 -19.26 16.54 -10.29
CA ASP A 86 -20.43 17.29 -9.83
C ASP A 86 -20.97 16.83 -8.48
N ASP A 87 -20.48 15.71 -7.93
CA ASP A 87 -20.87 15.21 -6.61
C ASP A 87 -20.18 16.00 -5.49
N ARG A 88 -20.86 17.08 -5.09
CA ARG A 88 -20.44 17.94 -3.98
C ARG A 88 -20.47 17.25 -2.62
N SER A 89 -21.16 16.12 -2.46
CA SER A 89 -21.24 15.43 -1.18
C SER A 89 -19.97 14.62 -0.90
N ALA A 90 -19.42 13.97 -1.92
CA ALA A 90 -18.18 13.20 -1.83
C ALA A 90 -16.93 14.05 -2.10
N GLY A 91 -16.98 14.95 -3.09
CA GLY A 91 -15.81 15.70 -3.56
C GLY A 91 -15.20 16.68 -2.54
N VAL A 92 -15.91 17.00 -1.45
CA VAL A 92 -15.40 17.84 -0.35
C VAL A 92 -14.74 17.04 0.77
N VAL A 93 -14.98 15.72 0.83
CA VAL A 93 -14.53 14.84 1.93
C VAL A 93 -13.30 14.04 1.51
N PHE A 94 -13.32 13.51 0.29
CA PHE A 94 -12.28 12.61 -0.18
C PHE A 94 -11.18 13.37 -0.91
N GLY A 95 -9.96 12.87 -0.75
CA GLY A 95 -8.79 13.35 -1.46
C GLY A 95 -7.83 12.19 -1.71
N ASP A 96 -6.66 12.55 -2.23
CA ASP A 96 -5.64 11.59 -2.62
C ASP A 96 -4.45 11.69 -1.67
N GLY A 97 -3.80 10.56 -1.41
CA GLY A 97 -2.64 10.54 -0.53
C GLY A 97 -2.01 9.18 -0.40
N ALA A 98 -0.78 9.18 0.11
CA ALA A 98 -0.08 7.96 0.46
C ALA A 98 0.74 8.15 1.74
N GLY A 99 0.80 7.10 2.56
CA GLY A 99 1.63 7.00 3.76
C GLY A 99 2.35 5.67 3.79
N ALA A 100 3.53 5.61 4.39
CA ALA A 100 4.31 4.38 4.47
C ALA A 100 5.12 4.30 5.76
N VAL A 101 5.26 3.08 6.28
CA VAL A 101 6.07 2.73 7.46
C VAL A 101 6.99 1.55 7.17
#